data_AF-A0A7T6VL47-F1
#
_entry.id   AF-A0A7T6VL47-F1
#
_cell.length_a   1.000
_cell.length_b   1.000
_cell.length_c   1.000
_cell.angle_alpha   90.00
_cell.angle_beta   90.00
_cell.angle_gamma   90.00
#
_symmetry.space_group_name_H-M   'P 1'
#
loop_
_entity.id
_entity.type
_entity.pdbx_description
1 polymer ?
#
loop_
_entity_poly.entity_id
_entity_poly.type
_entity_poly.pdbx_seq_one_letter_code
_entity_poly.pdbx_strand_id
1 'polypeptide(L)'
;MLPSITQVARTGAEAALYLDALLDRSPAGTEPIGGIYKWVIPCNWKLAAEQFASDMHHGVMSHVSVQVATTPEYAGKELPLPGRQLLSDQGHGTGFFLAPGLHEDWIVSQAGQREPGYDSVALAQRHAAHNAGLSAVTAQHMTVFPTFSFFGGVHSCRVWHPRGPGEIEVWAFCLVDSDASPAEKEQLRQATLRTFSPAGTWEQDDGENWVEIQRVLRGHQARRTTMSIQMGKDINPAADPAFPGTVEGC
;
A
#
# COMPACT_ATOMS: atom_id res chain seq x y z
N MET A 1 -0.49 -17.30 -22.39
CA MET A 1 0.73 -16.84 -23.08
C MET A 1 1.60 -16.20 -22.03
N LEU A 2 2.77 -16.76 -21.72
CA LEU A 2 3.70 -16.13 -20.78
C LEU A 2 4.26 -14.86 -21.43
N PRO A 3 4.32 -13.71 -20.74
CA PRO A 3 4.88 -12.49 -21.30
C PRO A 3 6.35 -12.71 -21.68
N SER A 4 6.80 -12.04 -22.75
CA SER A 4 8.20 -12.11 -23.17
C SER A 4 9.11 -11.49 -22.11
N ILE A 5 10.36 -11.97 -21.99
CA ILE A 5 11.37 -11.42 -21.07
C ILE A 5 11.57 -9.90 -21.27
N THR A 6 11.41 -9.41 -22.51
CA THR A 6 11.46 -7.98 -22.84
C THR A 6 10.28 -7.20 -22.28
N GLN A 7 9.10 -7.83 -22.18
CA GLN A 7 7.92 -7.23 -21.56
C GLN A 7 8.06 -7.18 -20.03
N VAL A 8 8.63 -8.23 -19.41
CA VAL A 8 8.96 -8.26 -17.97
C VAL A 8 10.00 -7.19 -17.59
N ALA A 9 11.00 -6.98 -18.44
CA ALA A 9 12.01 -5.95 -18.22
C ALA A 9 11.45 -4.51 -18.38
N ARG A 10 10.47 -4.30 -19.27
CA ARG A 10 9.79 -3.01 -19.45
C ARG A 10 8.77 -2.71 -18.35
N THR A 11 7.97 -3.70 -17.95
CA THR A 11 7.07 -3.58 -16.78
C THR A 11 7.85 -3.32 -15.50
N GLY A 12 9.02 -3.95 -15.37
CA GLY A 12 9.92 -3.74 -14.24
C GLY A 12 10.41 -2.29 -14.15
N ALA A 13 10.76 -1.65 -15.26
CA ALA A 13 11.40 -0.33 -15.24
C ALA A 13 10.49 0.82 -14.77
N GLU A 14 9.20 0.81 -15.12
CA GLU A 14 8.25 1.84 -14.66
C GLU A 14 7.81 1.63 -13.21
N ALA A 15 7.67 0.37 -12.78
CA ALA A 15 7.34 0.04 -11.40
C ALA A 15 8.55 0.08 -10.45
N ALA A 16 9.78 -0.03 -10.97
CA ALA A 16 11.00 -0.22 -10.20
C ALA A 16 11.20 0.87 -9.16
N LEU A 17 11.17 2.16 -9.56
CA LEU A 17 11.41 3.26 -8.61
C LEU A 17 10.42 3.21 -7.43
N TYR A 18 9.16 2.89 -7.73
CA TYR A 18 8.10 2.83 -6.72
C TYR A 18 8.21 1.60 -5.85
N LEU A 19 8.73 0.48 -6.38
CA LEU A 19 9.08 -0.70 -5.61
C LEU A 19 10.32 -0.47 -4.75
N ASP A 20 11.27 0.34 -5.18
CA ASP A 20 12.49 0.64 -4.44
C ASP A 20 12.19 1.36 -3.11
N ALA A 21 11.10 2.12 -3.02
CA ALA A 21 10.61 2.67 -1.74
C ALA A 21 10.28 1.56 -0.71
N LEU A 22 9.94 0.36 -1.18
CA LEU A 22 9.74 -0.84 -0.36
C LEU A 22 11.01 -1.71 -0.25
N LEU A 23 11.85 -1.79 -1.29
CA LEU A 23 12.90 -2.81 -1.43
C LEU A 23 14.33 -2.28 -1.19
N ASP A 24 14.56 -0.98 -1.35
CA ASP A 24 15.88 -0.32 -1.29
C ASP A 24 15.93 0.80 -0.25
N ARG A 25 15.37 0.54 0.95
CA ARG A 25 15.45 1.49 2.08
C ARG A 25 16.80 1.44 2.80
N SER A 26 17.51 0.33 2.67
CA SER A 26 18.80 0.05 3.30
C SER A 26 19.75 -0.61 2.30
N PRO A 27 21.09 -0.37 2.39
CA PRO A 27 22.07 -1.03 1.55
C PRO A 27 22.11 -2.56 1.75
N ALA A 28 21.55 -3.08 2.84
CA ALA A 28 21.44 -4.52 3.08
C ALA A 28 20.25 -5.17 2.34
N GLY A 29 19.38 -4.38 1.71
CA GLY A 29 18.13 -4.84 1.12
C GLY A 29 17.08 -5.24 2.16
N THR A 30 16.08 -5.98 1.71
CA THR A 30 14.94 -6.41 2.54
C THR A 30 14.76 -7.91 2.60
N GLU A 31 14.23 -8.40 3.73
CA GLU A 31 13.87 -9.79 3.96
C GLU A 31 12.43 -9.93 4.48
N PRO A 32 11.76 -11.09 4.26
CA PRO A 32 10.44 -11.33 4.80
C PRO A 32 10.47 -11.59 6.30
N ILE A 33 9.44 -11.11 7.02
CA ILE A 33 9.24 -11.32 8.46
C ILE A 33 7.83 -11.81 8.77
N GLY A 34 7.69 -12.69 9.78
CA GLY A 34 6.39 -13.17 10.26
C GLY A 34 5.74 -14.30 9.43
N GLY A 35 6.29 -14.61 8.25
CA GLY A 35 5.78 -15.66 7.35
C GLY A 35 4.70 -15.15 6.40
N ILE A 36 3.96 -16.07 5.77
CA ILE A 36 2.86 -15.76 4.85
C ILE A 36 1.53 -16.15 5.50
N TYR A 37 0.67 -15.17 5.71
CA TYR A 37 -0.71 -15.36 6.15
C TYR A 37 -1.60 -15.61 4.93
N LYS A 38 -2.53 -16.56 5.06
CA LYS A 38 -3.43 -16.94 3.97
C LYS A 38 -4.87 -17.00 4.44
N TRP A 39 -5.76 -16.31 3.75
CA TRP A 39 -7.19 -16.33 4.03
C TRP A 39 -7.98 -16.07 2.76
N VAL A 40 -9.28 -16.34 2.80
CA VAL A 40 -10.18 -16.25 1.66
C VAL A 40 -11.20 -15.13 1.90
N ILE A 41 -11.41 -14.27 0.90
CA ILE A 41 -12.44 -13.22 0.92
C ILE A 41 -13.42 -13.47 -0.23
N PRO A 42 -14.75 -13.43 0.00
CA PRO A 42 -15.75 -13.68 -1.03
C PRO A 42 -15.98 -12.45 -1.93
N CYS A 43 -14.91 -11.96 -2.55
CA CYS A 43 -14.90 -10.81 -3.46
C CYS A 43 -14.09 -11.09 -4.73
N ASN A 44 -14.24 -10.25 -5.76
CA ASN A 44 -13.39 -10.31 -6.93
C ASN A 44 -12.02 -9.68 -6.65
N TRP A 45 -10.94 -10.30 -7.12
CA TRP A 45 -9.57 -9.79 -6.93
C TRP A 45 -9.33 -8.37 -7.42
N LYS A 46 -10.09 -7.94 -8.44
CA LYS A 46 -9.96 -6.59 -8.99
C LYS A 46 -10.35 -5.51 -7.99
N LEU A 47 -11.21 -5.79 -7.02
CA LEU A 47 -11.61 -4.80 -6.01
C LEU A 47 -10.44 -4.44 -5.11
N ALA A 48 -9.74 -5.45 -4.58
CA ALA A 48 -8.54 -5.23 -3.77
C ALA A 48 -7.37 -4.68 -4.59
N ALA A 49 -7.19 -5.17 -5.83
CA ALA A 49 -6.11 -4.70 -6.70
C ALA A 49 -6.30 -3.23 -7.14
N GLU A 50 -7.54 -2.81 -7.43
CA GLU A 50 -7.85 -1.42 -7.78
C GLU A 50 -7.70 -0.50 -6.57
N GLN A 51 -8.17 -0.90 -5.38
CA GLN A 51 -7.98 -0.13 -4.16
C GLN A 51 -6.50 0.20 -3.92
N PHE A 52 -5.62 -0.81 -3.97
CA PHE A 52 -4.19 -0.59 -3.80
C PHE A 52 -3.52 0.15 -4.96
N ALA A 53 -4.12 0.15 -6.16
CA ALA A 53 -3.58 0.87 -7.30
C ALA A 53 -3.82 2.38 -7.23
N SER A 54 -4.96 2.81 -6.67
CA SER A 54 -5.42 4.20 -6.85
C SER A 54 -6.25 4.81 -5.72
N ASP A 55 -6.71 4.04 -4.74
CA ASP A 55 -7.72 4.51 -3.80
C ASP A 55 -7.11 5.12 -2.53
N MET A 56 -6.50 6.31 -2.64
CA MET A 56 -6.17 7.10 -1.44
C MET A 56 -7.44 7.68 -0.78
N HIS A 57 -8.55 7.76 -1.52
CA HIS A 57 -9.79 8.43 -1.12
C HIS A 57 -10.53 7.69 -0.01
N HIS A 58 -10.62 6.35 -0.04
CA HIS A 58 -11.30 5.60 1.02
C HIS A 58 -10.62 5.79 2.39
N GLY A 59 -9.32 6.11 2.42
CA GLY A 59 -8.55 6.22 3.66
C GLY A 59 -9.09 7.25 4.65
N VAL A 60 -9.74 8.33 4.17
CA VAL A 60 -10.35 9.35 5.04
C VAL A 60 -11.76 9.00 5.49
N MET A 61 -12.33 7.88 5.03
CA MET A 61 -13.70 7.45 5.35
C MET A 61 -13.75 6.05 5.95
N SER A 62 -13.26 5.04 5.25
CA SER A 62 -13.35 3.63 5.67
C SER A 62 -12.60 3.36 6.97
N HIS A 63 -11.47 4.04 7.19
CA HIS A 63 -10.60 3.78 8.35
C HIS A 63 -10.78 4.75 9.51
N VAL A 64 -11.82 5.60 9.50
CA VAL A 64 -12.00 6.64 10.54
C VAL A 64 -12.06 6.03 11.94
N SER A 65 -12.71 4.88 12.10
CA SER A 65 -12.81 4.17 13.38
C SER A 65 -11.43 3.81 13.95
N VAL A 66 -10.53 3.28 13.11
CA VAL A 66 -9.18 2.88 13.48
C VAL A 66 -8.28 4.09 13.68
N GLN A 67 -8.44 5.14 12.86
CA GLN A 67 -7.73 6.41 13.03
C GLN A 67 -8.08 7.07 14.37
N VAL A 68 -9.35 7.10 14.77
CA VAL A 68 -9.76 7.60 16.10
C VAL A 68 -9.02 6.87 17.24
N ALA A 69 -8.77 5.57 17.08
CA ALA A 69 -8.11 4.76 18.10
C ALA A 69 -6.57 4.90 18.11
N THR A 70 -5.94 5.13 16.95
CA THR A 70 -4.48 5.03 16.79
C THR A 70 -3.80 6.35 16.46
N THR A 71 -4.51 7.24 15.77
CA THR A 71 -4.01 8.51 15.23
C THR A 71 -5.13 9.58 15.21
N PRO A 72 -5.72 9.93 16.37
CA PRO A 72 -6.91 10.77 16.45
C PRO A 72 -6.72 12.17 15.85
N GLU A 73 -5.49 12.66 15.74
CA GLU A 73 -5.14 13.91 15.08
C GLU A 73 -5.47 13.91 13.58
N TYR A 74 -5.44 12.74 12.91
CA TYR A 74 -5.68 12.56 11.47
C TYR A 74 -7.07 12.02 11.14
N ALA A 75 -7.83 11.55 12.14
CA ALA A 75 -9.11 10.88 11.95
C ALA A 75 -10.11 11.72 11.14
N GLY A 76 -10.53 11.19 9.98
CA GLY A 76 -11.54 11.80 9.11
C GLY A 76 -11.10 13.10 8.45
N LYS A 77 -9.79 13.36 8.37
CA LYS A 77 -9.24 14.58 7.78
C LYS A 77 -8.41 14.25 6.55
N GLU A 78 -8.51 15.10 5.53
CA GLU A 78 -7.54 15.13 4.46
C GLU A 78 -6.19 15.58 5.02
N LEU A 79 -5.14 14.84 4.69
CA LEU A 79 -3.78 15.22 5.06
C LEU A 79 -3.32 16.32 4.11
N PRO A 80 -2.89 17.49 4.60
CA PRO A 80 -2.37 18.57 3.76
C PRO A 80 -0.93 18.29 3.34
N LEU A 81 -0.67 17.08 2.83
CA LEU A 81 0.63 16.62 2.38
C LEU A 81 0.64 16.56 0.85
N PRO A 82 1.76 16.91 0.19
CA PRO A 82 1.88 16.76 -1.25
C PRO A 82 1.67 15.29 -1.63
N GLY A 83 0.59 15.01 -2.38
CA GLY A 83 0.28 13.68 -2.89
C GLY A 83 0.80 13.49 -4.30
N ARG A 84 1.05 12.24 -4.66
CA ARG A 84 1.32 11.80 -6.03
C ARG A 84 0.49 10.57 -6.33
N GLN A 85 -0.08 10.51 -7.54
CA GLN A 85 -0.74 9.31 -8.07
C GLN A 85 -0.18 9.00 -9.46
N LEU A 86 0.34 7.78 -9.63
CA LEU A 86 0.83 7.27 -10.90
C LEU A 86 -0.17 6.30 -11.50
N LEU A 87 -0.37 6.41 -12.81
CA LEU A 87 -0.90 5.35 -13.66
C LEU A 87 0.09 5.03 -14.78
N SER A 88 0.45 3.74 -14.90
CA SER A 88 1.30 3.22 -15.98
C SER A 88 0.46 2.63 -17.11
N ASP A 89 0.94 2.77 -18.36
CA ASP A 89 0.36 2.11 -19.54
C ASP A 89 0.39 0.58 -19.44
N GLN A 90 1.22 0.01 -18.56
CA GLN A 90 1.28 -1.42 -18.26
C GLN A 90 0.29 -1.86 -17.16
N GLY A 91 -0.53 -0.93 -16.64
CA GLY A 91 -1.55 -1.19 -15.63
C GLY A 91 -1.05 -1.16 -14.19
N HIS A 92 0.23 -0.85 -13.94
CA HIS A 92 0.73 -0.57 -12.59
C HIS A 92 0.12 0.75 -12.09
N GLY A 93 -0.20 0.82 -10.81
CA GLY A 93 -0.73 2.03 -10.19
C GLY A 93 -0.18 2.18 -8.78
N THR A 94 0.12 3.42 -8.38
CA THR A 94 0.53 3.72 -7.01
C THR A 94 0.15 5.14 -6.63
N GLY A 95 -0.24 5.34 -5.38
CA GLY A 95 -0.42 6.65 -4.76
C GLY A 95 0.38 6.76 -3.48
N PHE A 96 0.90 7.95 -3.17
CA PHE A 96 1.69 8.20 -1.97
C PHE A 96 1.73 9.69 -1.60
N PHE A 97 2.12 9.97 -0.35
CA PHE A 97 2.46 11.31 0.10
C PHE A 97 3.98 11.50 0.19
N LEU A 98 4.42 12.76 0.18
CA LEU A 98 5.79 13.15 0.51
C LEU A 98 5.84 13.73 1.92
N ALA A 99 6.32 12.95 2.88
CA ALA A 99 6.45 13.32 4.28
C ALA A 99 7.60 12.55 4.95
N PRO A 100 8.85 13.07 4.90
CA PRO A 100 10.00 12.43 5.53
C PRO A 100 9.79 12.17 7.02
N GLY A 101 10.10 10.96 7.48
CA GLY A 101 10.03 10.56 8.90
C GLY A 101 8.63 10.23 9.42
N LEU A 102 7.56 10.63 8.72
CA LEU A 102 6.19 10.35 9.14
C LEU A 102 5.87 8.84 9.08
N HIS A 103 6.46 8.16 8.11
CA HIS A 103 6.35 6.71 7.94
C HIS A 103 6.82 5.94 9.18
N GLU A 104 8.03 6.20 9.67
CA GLU A 104 8.60 5.53 10.83
C GLU A 104 7.81 5.79 12.11
N ASP A 105 7.24 6.99 12.27
CA ASP A 105 6.38 7.32 13.40
C ASP A 105 5.03 6.58 13.32
N TRP A 106 4.46 6.39 12.13
CA TRP A 106 3.23 5.63 11.95
C TRP A 106 3.40 4.15 12.26
N ILE A 107 4.56 3.55 12.04
CA ILE A 107 4.80 2.16 12.47
C ILE A 107 4.58 2.03 14.00
N VAL A 108 4.89 3.07 14.78
CA VAL A 108 4.63 3.08 16.23
C VAL A 108 3.13 3.11 16.53
N SER A 109 2.39 4.03 15.91
CA SER A 109 0.94 4.15 16.17
C SER A 109 0.19 2.89 15.76
N GLN A 110 0.58 2.27 14.64
CA GLN A 110 -0.03 1.05 14.12
C GLN A 110 0.29 -0.20 14.94
N ALA A 111 1.46 -0.24 15.60
CA ALA A 111 1.76 -1.29 16.58
C ALA A 111 0.99 -1.11 17.90
N GLY A 112 0.43 0.08 18.15
CA GLY A 112 -0.27 0.46 19.37
C GLY A 112 0.64 0.80 20.56
N GLN A 113 1.91 0.42 20.51
CA GLN A 113 2.93 0.79 21.47
C GLN A 113 4.32 0.78 20.83
N ARG A 114 5.26 1.51 21.45
CA ARG A 114 6.66 1.50 21.05
C ARG A 114 7.38 0.33 21.71
N GLU A 115 8.07 -0.46 20.91
CA GLU A 115 8.92 -1.55 21.38
C GLU A 115 10.19 -0.99 22.03
N PRO A 116 10.66 -1.57 23.16
CA PRO A 116 11.89 -1.16 23.80
C PRO A 116 13.08 -1.21 22.83
N GLY A 117 13.78 -0.08 22.67
CA GLY A 117 14.91 0.05 21.75
C GLY A 117 14.53 0.45 20.33
N TYR A 118 13.25 0.68 20.02
CA TYR A 118 12.82 1.27 18.76
C TYR A 118 12.99 2.80 18.76
N ASP A 119 13.73 3.31 17.78
CA ASP A 119 13.99 4.73 17.58
C ASP A 119 13.61 5.15 16.15
N SER A 120 12.40 5.70 15.99
CA SER A 120 11.89 6.18 14.71
C SER A 120 12.76 7.28 14.09
N VAL A 121 13.37 8.14 14.91
CA VAL A 121 14.21 9.24 14.43
C VAL A 121 15.52 8.71 13.87
N ALA A 122 16.17 7.79 14.59
CA ALA A 122 17.40 7.17 14.11
C ALA A 122 17.14 6.34 12.84
N LEU A 123 16.03 5.60 12.77
CA LEU A 123 15.65 4.85 11.59
C LEU A 123 15.42 5.76 10.37
N ALA A 124 14.62 6.83 10.53
CA ALA A 124 14.38 7.80 9.47
C ALA A 124 15.68 8.47 8.96
N GLN A 125 16.61 8.79 9.87
CA GLN A 125 17.93 9.31 9.50
C GLN A 125 18.75 8.30 8.69
N ARG A 126 18.71 7.01 9.04
CA ARG A 126 19.39 5.95 8.28
C ARG A 126 18.81 5.81 6.87
N HIS A 127 17.48 5.78 6.74
CA HIS A 127 16.82 5.73 5.44
C HIS A 127 17.13 6.95 4.58
N ALA A 128 17.07 8.15 5.15
CA ALA A 128 17.40 9.38 4.43
C ALA A 128 18.87 9.45 4.00
N ALA A 129 19.79 8.89 4.80
CA ALA A 129 21.20 8.81 4.44
C ALA A 129 21.46 7.84 3.28
N HIS A 130 20.65 6.79 3.13
CA HIS A 130 20.71 5.85 2.01
C HIS A 130 20.05 6.43 0.75
N ASN A 131 18.80 6.89 0.86
CA ASN A 131 18.06 7.45 -0.25
C ASN A 131 17.02 8.49 0.22
N ALA A 132 17.44 9.76 0.29
CA ALA A 132 16.59 10.87 0.76
C ALA A 132 15.31 11.10 -0.06
N GLY A 133 15.32 10.74 -1.35
CA GLY A 133 14.14 10.88 -2.22
C GLY A 133 13.09 9.85 -1.90
N LEU A 134 13.48 8.57 -1.86
CA LEU A 134 12.56 7.47 -1.55
C LEU A 134 12.15 7.45 -0.07
N SER A 135 13.02 7.86 0.85
CA SER A 135 12.69 7.95 2.28
C SER A 135 11.62 9.00 2.60
N ALA A 136 11.31 9.89 1.66
CA ALA A 136 10.22 10.85 1.80
C ALA A 136 8.85 10.24 1.46
N VAL A 137 8.82 9.11 0.73
CA VAL A 137 7.59 8.43 0.31
C VAL A 137 6.92 7.82 1.53
N THR A 138 5.70 8.26 1.83
CA THR A 138 4.92 7.82 2.99
C THR A 138 3.53 7.40 2.55
N ALA A 139 2.94 6.43 3.26
CA ALA A 139 1.60 5.89 3.01
C ALA A 139 1.40 5.37 1.57
N GLN A 140 2.47 4.91 0.93
CA GLN A 140 2.39 4.43 -0.44
C GLN A 140 1.50 3.19 -0.53
N HIS A 141 0.49 3.21 -1.37
CA HIS A 141 -0.18 2.01 -1.84
C HIS A 141 0.23 1.76 -3.29
N MET A 142 0.44 0.51 -3.66
CA MET A 142 0.78 0.15 -5.03
C MET A 142 0.18 -1.19 -5.41
N THR A 143 -0.21 -1.31 -6.66
CA THR A 143 -0.43 -2.59 -7.35
C THR A 143 0.52 -2.70 -8.53
N VAL A 144 1.42 -3.67 -8.46
CA VAL A 144 2.14 -4.18 -9.63
C VAL A 144 1.19 -5.16 -10.34
N PHE A 145 0.60 -4.66 -11.42
CA PHE A 145 -0.32 -5.44 -12.24
C PHE A 145 0.16 -6.88 -12.52
N PRO A 146 -0.71 -7.89 -12.38
CA PRO A 146 -2.13 -7.75 -12.04
C PRO A 146 -2.45 -7.80 -10.54
N THR A 147 -1.73 -8.59 -9.74
CA THR A 147 -2.23 -9.05 -8.44
C THR A 147 -1.27 -8.88 -7.28
N PHE A 148 -0.08 -8.31 -7.48
CA PHE A 148 0.84 -8.03 -6.38
C PHE A 148 0.61 -6.60 -5.90
N SER A 149 0.32 -6.44 -4.62
CA SER A 149 0.16 -5.12 -4.02
C SER A 149 0.99 -4.99 -2.75
N PHE A 150 1.28 -3.76 -2.36
CA PHE A 150 1.85 -3.49 -1.05
C PHE A 150 1.36 -2.15 -0.50
N PHE A 151 1.40 -2.04 0.82
CA PHE A 151 1.27 -0.77 1.52
C PHE A 151 2.59 -0.46 2.23
N GLY A 152 3.25 0.61 1.76
CA GLY A 152 4.52 1.11 2.27
C GLY A 152 4.44 1.45 3.75
N GLY A 153 3.32 2.01 4.25
CA GLY A 153 3.20 2.49 5.63
C GLY A 153 3.52 1.48 6.74
N VAL A 154 3.34 0.17 6.49
CA VAL A 154 3.82 -0.90 7.39
C VAL A 154 4.45 -2.05 6.60
N HIS A 155 4.98 -1.76 5.41
CA HIS A 155 5.65 -2.70 4.49
C HIS A 155 4.89 -4.01 4.24
N SER A 156 3.55 -3.92 4.21
CA SER A 156 2.68 -5.07 4.15
C SER A 156 2.36 -5.42 2.69
N CYS A 157 2.91 -6.55 2.24
CA CYS A 157 2.82 -7.05 0.87
C CYS A 157 1.73 -8.11 0.75
N ARG A 158 1.17 -8.24 -0.46
CA ARG A 158 0.11 -9.21 -0.73
C ARG A 158 0.05 -9.65 -2.19
N VAL A 159 -0.37 -10.90 -2.39
CA VAL A 159 -0.77 -11.43 -3.69
C VAL A 159 -2.24 -11.84 -3.64
N TRP A 160 -3.03 -11.29 -4.56
CA TRP A 160 -4.46 -11.59 -4.70
C TRP A 160 -4.67 -12.80 -5.60
N HIS A 161 -4.71 -14.02 -5.07
CA HIS A 161 -4.91 -15.23 -5.88
C HIS A 161 -6.40 -15.41 -6.25
N PRO A 162 -6.80 -15.28 -7.53
CA PRO A 162 -8.20 -15.40 -7.91
C PRO A 162 -8.70 -16.84 -7.77
N ARG A 163 -9.84 -17.04 -7.12
CA ARG A 163 -10.54 -18.32 -6.98
C ARG A 163 -11.89 -18.28 -7.70
N GLY A 164 -11.83 -17.90 -8.97
CA GLY A 164 -12.99 -17.57 -9.78
C GLY A 164 -13.40 -16.10 -9.66
N PRO A 165 -14.59 -15.72 -10.15
CA PRO A 165 -14.99 -14.32 -10.24
C PRO A 165 -15.54 -13.72 -8.93
N GLY A 166 -15.74 -14.50 -7.88
CA GLY A 166 -16.37 -14.04 -6.63
C GLY A 166 -15.65 -14.47 -5.36
N GLU A 167 -14.40 -14.92 -5.49
CA GLU A 167 -13.56 -15.31 -4.36
C GLU A 167 -12.08 -15.01 -4.67
N ILE A 168 -11.35 -14.59 -3.65
CA ILE A 168 -9.89 -14.48 -3.66
C ILE A 168 -9.28 -15.19 -2.46
N GLU A 169 -8.10 -15.76 -2.65
CA GLU A 169 -7.20 -16.12 -1.56
C GLU A 169 -6.09 -15.10 -1.47
N VAL A 170 -6.00 -14.43 -0.34
CA VAL A 170 -4.97 -13.42 -0.06
C VAL A 170 -3.75 -14.14 0.50
N TRP A 171 -2.58 -13.90 -0.07
CA TRP A 171 -1.30 -14.27 0.55
C TRP A 171 -0.62 -12.99 1.00
N ALA A 172 -0.62 -12.69 2.30
CA ALA A 172 0.00 -11.49 2.85
C ALA A 172 1.26 -11.81 3.63
N PHE A 173 2.26 -10.94 3.51
CA PHE A 173 3.55 -11.04 4.20
C PHE A 173 4.11 -9.63 4.41
N CYS A 174 5.10 -9.50 5.29
CA CYS A 174 5.76 -8.22 5.56
C CYS A 174 7.23 -8.30 5.14
N LEU A 175 7.77 -7.19 4.64
CA LEU A 175 9.20 -7.03 4.37
C LEU A 175 9.81 -6.06 5.38
N VAL A 176 11.01 -6.39 5.86
CA VAL A 176 11.80 -5.55 6.76
C VAL A 176 13.22 -5.40 6.22
N ASP A 177 13.91 -4.34 6.60
CA ASP A 177 15.32 -4.19 6.22
C ASP A 177 16.15 -5.31 6.85
N SER A 178 17.03 -5.91 6.06
CA SER A 178 17.80 -7.08 6.50
C SER A 178 18.71 -6.75 7.69
N ASP A 179 19.24 -5.52 7.73
CA ASP A 179 20.07 -4.97 8.81
C ASP A 179 19.26 -4.25 9.91
N ALA A 180 17.94 -4.33 9.90
CA ALA A 180 17.11 -3.82 11.00
C ALA A 180 17.47 -4.53 12.32
N SER A 181 17.50 -3.76 13.40
CA SER A 181 17.67 -4.26 14.75
C SER A 181 16.50 -5.17 15.16
N PRO A 182 16.67 -6.03 16.18
CA PRO A 182 15.56 -6.84 16.69
C PRO A 182 14.34 -6.01 17.12
N ALA A 183 14.55 -4.82 17.69
CA ALA A 183 13.47 -3.93 18.09
C ALA A 183 12.71 -3.36 16.88
N GLU A 184 13.40 -2.97 15.82
CA GLU A 184 12.79 -2.50 14.56
C GLU A 184 12.00 -3.62 13.86
N LYS A 185 12.57 -4.83 13.81
CA LYS A 185 11.88 -6.01 13.28
C LYS A 185 10.61 -6.32 14.06
N GLU A 186 10.66 -6.29 15.39
CA GLU A 186 9.50 -6.55 16.23
C GLU A 186 8.44 -5.43 16.12
N GLN A 187 8.85 -4.16 16.13
CA GLN A 187 7.97 -3.01 15.97
C GLN A 187 7.14 -3.12 14.68
N LEU A 188 7.80 -3.37 13.54
CA LEU A 188 7.14 -3.51 12.25
C LEU A 188 6.24 -4.76 12.19
N ARG A 189 6.68 -5.87 12.77
CA ARG A 189 5.90 -7.11 12.84
C ARG A 189 4.58 -6.89 13.60
N GLN A 190 4.62 -6.20 14.75
CA GLN A 190 3.43 -5.86 15.52
C GLN A 190 2.50 -4.92 14.76
N ALA A 191 3.06 -3.88 14.13
CA ALA A 191 2.30 -2.95 13.30
C ALA A 191 1.54 -3.68 12.17
N THR A 192 2.23 -4.52 11.41
CA THR A 192 1.62 -5.31 10.32
C THR A 192 0.53 -6.23 10.83
N LEU A 193 0.79 -6.97 11.92
CA LEU A 193 -0.16 -7.92 12.49
C LEU A 193 -1.46 -7.26 12.94
N ARG A 194 -1.37 -6.07 13.54
CA ARG A 194 -2.53 -5.35 14.06
C ARG A 194 -3.34 -4.65 12.98
N THR A 195 -2.76 -4.42 11.80
CA THR A 195 -3.38 -3.59 10.76
C THR A 195 -3.80 -4.37 9.53
N PHE A 196 -2.84 -4.99 8.83
CA PHE A 196 -3.03 -5.62 7.52
C PHE A 196 -2.74 -7.13 7.55
N SER A 197 -3.35 -7.81 8.52
CA SER A 197 -3.32 -9.27 8.67
C SER A 197 -4.76 -9.82 8.63
N PRO A 198 -4.98 -11.15 8.66
CA PRO A 198 -6.33 -11.72 8.68
C PRO A 198 -7.24 -11.19 9.81
N ALA A 199 -6.64 -10.72 10.92
CA ALA A 199 -7.35 -10.13 12.05
C ALA A 199 -6.98 -8.65 12.27
N GLY A 200 -6.37 -8.02 11.26
CA GLY A 200 -5.95 -6.63 11.31
C GLY A 200 -7.14 -5.68 11.27
N THR A 201 -7.03 -4.53 11.93
CA THR A 201 -8.14 -3.58 12.05
C THR A 201 -8.43 -2.86 10.75
N TRP A 202 -7.39 -2.47 9.99
CA TRP A 202 -7.53 -1.79 8.70
C TRP A 202 -8.04 -2.75 7.62
N GLU A 203 -7.50 -3.98 7.58
CA GLU A 203 -7.91 -5.01 6.60
C GLU A 203 -9.39 -5.41 6.75
N GLN A 204 -9.95 -5.32 7.96
CA GLN A 204 -11.36 -5.61 8.19
C GLN A 204 -12.28 -4.55 7.57
N ASP A 205 -11.93 -3.27 7.67
CA ASP A 205 -12.68 -2.18 7.04
C ASP A 205 -12.68 -2.35 5.50
N ASP A 206 -11.51 -2.67 4.95
CA ASP A 206 -11.33 -2.94 3.52
C ASP A 206 -12.12 -4.15 3.04
N GLY A 207 -12.04 -5.24 3.80
CA GLY A 207 -12.76 -6.48 3.52
C GLY A 207 -14.27 -6.26 3.43
N GLU A 208 -14.85 -5.45 4.31
CA GLU A 208 -16.27 -5.11 4.29
C GLU A 208 -16.65 -4.39 2.98
N ASN A 209 -15.88 -3.38 2.57
CA ASN A 209 -16.10 -2.68 1.30
C ASN A 209 -16.12 -3.65 0.12
N TRP A 210 -15.12 -4.51 0.01
CA TRP A 210 -15.00 -5.44 -1.13
C TRP A 210 -16.14 -6.47 -1.16
N VAL A 211 -16.49 -7.01 0.01
CA VAL A 211 -17.56 -8.01 0.14
C VAL A 211 -18.91 -7.40 -0.20
N GLU A 212 -19.20 -6.19 0.28
CA GLU A 212 -20.48 -5.53 0.00
C GLU A 212 -20.60 -5.07 -1.45
N ILE A 213 -19.53 -4.54 -2.07
CA ILE A 213 -19.51 -4.25 -3.51
C ILE A 213 -19.78 -5.55 -4.31
N GLN A 214 -19.06 -6.64 -3.99
CA GLN A 214 -19.25 -7.92 -4.67
C GLN A 214 -20.69 -8.42 -4.51
N ARG A 215 -21.26 -8.30 -3.30
CA ARG A 215 -22.63 -8.75 -2.99
C ARG A 215 -23.66 -7.98 -3.80
N VAL A 216 -23.56 -6.64 -3.84
CA VAL A 216 -24.46 -5.78 -4.62
C VAL A 216 -24.38 -6.12 -6.10
N LEU A 217 -23.17 -6.31 -6.65
CA LEU A 217 -22.95 -6.65 -8.06
C LEU A 217 -23.48 -8.03 -8.48
N ARG A 218 -23.98 -8.87 -7.56
CA ARG A 218 -24.73 -10.09 -7.94
C ARG A 218 -26.15 -9.76 -8.43
N GLY A 219 -26.69 -8.60 -8.08
CA GLY A 219 -28.03 -8.16 -8.47
C GLY A 219 -28.14 -7.91 -9.97
N HIS A 220 -29.26 -8.31 -10.59
CA HIS A 220 -29.49 -8.19 -12.03
C HIS A 220 -29.37 -6.76 -12.56
N GLN A 221 -29.90 -5.78 -11.82
CA GLN A 221 -29.82 -4.37 -12.20
C GLN A 221 -28.43 -3.80 -11.89
N ALA A 222 -27.92 -4.04 -10.67
CA ALA A 222 -26.63 -3.52 -10.22
C ALA A 222 -25.47 -3.93 -11.14
N ARG A 223 -25.40 -5.18 -11.63
CA ARG A 223 -24.32 -5.62 -12.54
C ARG A 223 -24.31 -4.93 -13.92
N ARG A 224 -25.31 -4.10 -14.22
CA ARG A 224 -25.40 -3.31 -15.46
C ARG A 224 -25.04 -1.85 -15.25
N THR A 225 -24.79 -1.42 -14.02
CA THR A 225 -24.30 -0.07 -13.75
C THR A 225 -22.81 0.02 -14.08
N THR A 226 -22.35 1.25 -14.34
CA THR A 226 -20.94 1.54 -14.58
C THR A 226 -20.34 2.12 -13.31
N MET A 227 -19.16 1.66 -12.91
CA MET A 227 -18.39 2.27 -11.81
C MET A 227 -17.72 3.54 -12.32
N SER A 228 -17.73 4.60 -11.52
CA SER A 228 -17.14 5.89 -11.89
C SER A 228 -15.71 6.00 -11.36
N ILE A 229 -14.74 6.07 -12.27
CA ILE A 229 -13.33 6.35 -11.97
C ILE A 229 -12.95 7.63 -12.72
N GLN A 230 -13.50 8.77 -12.26
CA GLN A 230 -13.37 10.06 -12.93
C GLN A 230 -12.71 11.15 -12.06
N MET A 231 -12.30 10.80 -10.83
CA MET A 231 -11.53 11.70 -9.99
C MET A 231 -10.22 12.05 -10.72
N GLY A 232 -9.89 13.33 -10.79
CA GLY A 232 -8.67 13.79 -11.47
C GLY A 232 -8.72 13.81 -13.01
N LYS A 233 -9.81 13.37 -13.66
CA LYS A 233 -9.87 13.19 -15.13
C LYS A 233 -9.45 14.40 -15.97
N ASP A 234 -9.71 15.61 -15.49
CA ASP A 234 -9.41 16.86 -16.21
C ASP A 234 -8.12 17.54 -15.72
N ILE A 235 -7.38 16.89 -14.82
CA ILE A 235 -6.07 17.33 -14.35
C ILE A 235 -5.02 16.85 -15.35
N ASN A 236 -4.21 17.78 -15.87
CA ASN A 236 -3.02 17.43 -16.64
C ASN A 236 -1.81 17.46 -15.71
N PRO A 237 -1.33 16.31 -15.23
CA PRO A 237 -0.11 16.25 -14.43
C PRO A 237 1.08 16.89 -15.13
N ALA A 238 1.78 17.77 -14.41
CA ALA A 238 3.14 18.11 -14.81
C ALA A 238 4.03 16.88 -14.55
N ALA A 239 4.92 16.55 -15.49
CA ALA A 239 5.92 15.51 -15.26
C ALA A 239 6.77 15.89 -14.02
N ASP A 240 6.90 14.96 -13.08
CA ASP A 240 7.76 15.11 -11.90
C ASP A 240 9.11 14.45 -12.21
N PRO A 241 10.21 15.21 -12.37
CA PRO A 241 11.51 14.62 -12.70
C PRO A 241 12.03 13.64 -11.64
N ALA A 242 11.53 13.73 -10.40
CA ALA A 242 11.90 12.83 -9.32
C ALA A 242 11.13 11.50 -9.36
N PHE A 243 9.97 11.46 -10.04
CA PHE A 243 9.08 10.29 -10.10
C PHE A 243 8.62 10.06 -11.55
N PRO A 244 9.24 9.11 -12.29
CA PRO A 244 8.98 8.89 -13.70
C PRO A 244 7.61 8.23 -13.93
N GLY A 245 6.94 8.66 -15.00
CA GLY A 245 5.60 8.22 -15.39
C GLY A 245 4.60 9.37 -15.39
N THR A 246 3.33 9.08 -15.67
CA THR A 246 2.26 10.09 -15.61
C THR A 246 1.86 10.26 -14.15
N VAL A 247 2.53 11.18 -13.46
CA VAL A 247 2.32 11.40 -12.02
C VAL A 247 1.46 12.64 -11.79
N GLU A 248 0.24 12.44 -11.30
CA GLU A 248 -0.67 13.48 -10.83
C GLU A 248 -0.21 14.05 -9.49
N GLY A 249 -0.13 15.37 -9.41
CA GLY A 249 -0.09 16.07 -8.12
C GLY A 249 -1.50 16.07 -7.55
N CYS A 250 -1.68 15.43 -6.40
CA CYS A 250 -2.93 15.44 -5.64
C CYS A 250 -2.79 16.42 -4.46
#